data_AF-A0A946H5J8-F1
#
_entry.id   AF-A0A946H5J8-F1
#
_cell.length_a   1.000
_cell.length_b   1.000
_cell.length_c   1.000
_cell.angle_alpha   90.00
_cell.angle_beta   90.00
_cell.angle_gamma   90.00
#
_symmetry.space_group_name_H-M   'P 1'
#
loop_
_entity.id
_entity.type
_entity.pdbx_description
1 polymer ?
#
loop_
_entity_poly.entity_id
_entity_poly.type
_entity_poly.pdbx_seq_one_letter_code
_entity_poly.pdbx_strand_id
1 'polypeptide(L)'
;MELSCINEASAVLVDREVWNWDLTFEEFIGYVRSTSHYKVACKERSETEVITAYADALGPLAQEDGTLRVPYETVVTSARFG
;
A
#
# COMPACT_ATOMS: atom_id res chain seq x y z
N MET A 1 2.80 1.15 -23.82
CA MET A 1 1.67 0.27 -24.14
C MET A 1 0.43 1.15 -24.07
N GLU A 2 -0.09 1.58 -25.22
CA GLU A 2 -1.29 2.44 -25.26
C GLU A 2 -2.53 1.58 -25.05
N LEU A 3 -3.34 1.93 -24.05
CA LEU A 3 -4.66 1.35 -23.85
C LEU A 3 -5.61 2.02 -24.85
N SER A 4 -5.92 1.29 -25.93
CA SER A 4 -7.02 1.63 -26.83
C SER A 4 -8.29 1.85 -26.03
N CYS A 5 -8.90 3.04 -26.18
CA CYS A 5 -10.13 3.46 -25.51
C CYS A 5 -11.22 2.37 -25.65
N ILE A 6 -11.61 1.78 -24.52
CA ILE A 6 -12.82 0.94 -24.46
C ILE A 6 -14.02 1.88 -24.63
N ASN A 7 -14.71 1.72 -25.76
CA ASN A 7 -15.92 2.44 -26.11
C ASN A 7 -17.06 2.21 -25.09
N GLU A 8 -17.55 3.31 -24.53
CA GLU A 8 -18.97 3.72 -24.43
C GLU A 8 -20.03 2.86 -23.71
N ALA A 9 -19.72 1.82 -22.93
CA ALA A 9 -20.78 1.06 -22.23
C ALA A 9 -20.73 1.04 -20.69
N SER A 10 -19.65 1.51 -20.06
CA SER A 10 -19.57 1.45 -18.60
C SER A 10 -20.01 2.78 -17.97
N ALA A 11 -21.09 2.76 -17.18
CA ALA A 11 -21.47 3.86 -16.29
C ALA A 11 -20.43 4.11 -15.18
N VAL A 12 -19.39 3.29 -15.15
CA VAL A 12 -18.31 3.28 -14.16
C VAL A 12 -16.97 3.44 -14.87
N LEU A 13 -16.25 4.51 -14.57
CA LEU A 13 -14.86 4.71 -14.95
C LEU A 13 -13.96 4.17 -13.83
N VAL A 14 -12.96 3.37 -14.19
CA VAL A 14 -11.95 2.85 -13.26
C VAL A 14 -10.61 3.43 -13.67
N ASP A 15 -9.99 4.21 -12.78
CA ASP A 15 -8.65 4.73 -12.92
C ASP A 15 -7.71 4.10 -11.89
N ARG A 16 -6.43 3.98 -12.23
CA ARG A 16 -5.39 3.39 -11.38
C ARG A 16 -4.27 4.40 -11.23
N GLU A 17 -4.14 4.93 -10.02
CA GLU A 17 -3.12 5.90 -9.68
C GLU A 17 -2.10 5.27 -8.74
N VAL A 18 -0.82 5.32 -9.13
CA VAL A 18 0.29 4.84 -8.29
C VAL A 18 1.00 6.04 -7.68
N TRP A 19 1.07 6.05 -6.36
CA TRP A 19 1.72 7.07 -5.56
C TRP A 19 2.93 6.45 -4.86
N ASN A 20 4.00 7.21 -4.71
CA ASN A 20 5.13 6.80 -3.87
C ASN A 20 5.03 7.54 -2.54
N TRP A 21 4.91 6.78 -1.46
CA TRP A 21 5.04 7.31 -0.11
C TRP A 21 6.47 7.10 0.36
N ASP A 22 7.14 8.19 0.73
CA ASP A 22 8.44 8.14 1.37
C ASP A 22 8.19 8.23 2.88
N LEU A 23 8.38 7.11 3.60
CA LEU A 23 8.01 6.95 5.01
C LEU A 23 9.21 6.54 5.85
N THR A 24 9.32 7.00 7.08
CA THR A 24 10.19 6.35 8.06
C THR A 24 9.67 4.94 8.39
N PHE A 25 10.53 4.08 8.93
CA PHE A 25 10.12 2.76 9.39
C PHE A 25 8.98 2.85 10.43
N GLU A 26 9.03 3.83 11.34
CA GLU A 26 8.01 4.03 12.36
C GLU A 26 6.65 4.38 11.75
N GLU A 27 6.61 5.29 10.78
CA GLU A 27 5.38 5.66 10.06
C GLU A 27 4.81 4.47 9.27
N PHE A 28 5.68 3.70 8.61
CA PHE A 28 5.27 2.49 7.92
C PHE A 28 4.66 1.46 8.88
N ILE A 29 5.29 1.21 10.04
CA ILE A 29 4.74 0.31 11.06
C ILE A 29 3.41 0.83 11.62
N GLY A 30 3.29 2.15 11.80
CA GLY A 30 2.03 2.79 12.16
C GLY A 30 0.91 2.46 11.16
N TYR A 31 1.20 2.56 9.86
CA TYR A 31 0.27 2.16 8.81
C TYR A 31 -0.05 0.66 8.87
N VAL A 32 0.97 -0.21 8.95
CA VAL A 32 0.79 -1.67 9.00
C VAL A 32 -0.12 -2.08 10.15
N ARG A 33 0.05 -1.49 11.34
CA ARG A 33 -0.81 -1.75 12.52
C ARG A 33 -2.30 -1.49 12.26
N SER A 34 -2.63 -0.57 11.37
CA SER A 34 -4.02 -0.28 11.00
C SER A 34 -4.66 -1.38 10.13
N THR A 35 -3.83 -2.15 9.42
CA THR A 35 -4.28 -3.15 8.44
C THR A 35 -4.88 -4.41 9.07
N SER A 36 -5.76 -5.08 8.33
CA SER A 36 -6.34 -6.36 8.73
C SER A 36 -5.29 -7.47 8.84
N HIS A 37 -4.30 -7.50 7.94
CA HIS A 37 -3.22 -8.50 7.97
C HIS A 37 -2.45 -8.48 9.27
N TYR A 38 -2.05 -7.29 9.75
CA TYR A 38 -1.37 -7.16 11.04
C TYR A 38 -2.22 -7.69 12.20
N LYS A 39 -3.51 -7.31 12.23
CA LYS A 39 -4.46 -7.77 13.26
C LYS A 39 -4.65 -9.28 13.27
N VAL A 40 -4.54 -9.94 12.12
CA VAL A 40 -4.56 -11.41 12.03
C VAL A 40 -3.24 -12.01 12.49
N ALA A 41 -2.10 -11.48 12.02
CA ALA A 41 -0.78 -11.96 12.41
C ALA A 41 -0.54 -11.91 13.93
N CYS A 42 -1.02 -10.85 14.61
CA CYS A 42 -0.93 -10.71 16.06
C CYS A 42 -1.84 -11.67 16.86
N LYS A 43 -2.73 -12.45 16.21
CA LYS A 43 -3.45 -13.55 16.87
C LYS A 43 -2.59 -14.81 16.97
N GLU A 44 -1.61 -14.95 16.09
CA GLU A 44 -0.79 -16.15 15.94
C GLU A 44 0.63 -15.97 16.49
N ARG A 45 1.08 -14.72 16.60
CA ARG A 45 2.45 -14.34 17.01
C ARG A 45 2.41 -13.13 17.93
N SER A 46 3.47 -12.93 18.70
CA SER A 46 3.61 -11.71 19.50
C SER A 46 3.81 -10.48 18.61
N GLU A 47 3.39 -9.31 19.08
CA GLU A 47 3.62 -8.03 18.38
C GLU A 47 5.11 -7.80 18.09
N THR A 48 5.98 -8.12 19.04
CA THR A 48 7.44 -8.01 18.85
C THR A 48 7.93 -8.88 17.70
N GLU A 49 7.51 -10.14 17.60
CA GLU A 49 7.91 -11.02 16.50
C GLU A 49 7.42 -10.51 15.14
N VAL A 50 6.21 -9.96 15.09
CA VAL A 50 5.66 -9.38 13.86
C VAL A 50 6.46 -8.15 13.44
N ILE A 51 6.74 -7.22 14.35
CA ILE A 51 7.50 -6.00 14.06
C ILE A 51 8.94 -6.33 13.66
N THR A 52 9.61 -7.26 14.34
CA THR A 52 10.96 -7.71 13.97
C THR A 52 10.97 -8.30 12.55
N ALA A 53 9.97 -9.12 12.20
CA ALA A 53 9.86 -9.67 10.85
C ALA A 53 9.70 -8.56 9.77
N TYR A 54 8.95 -7.49 10.07
CA TYR A 54 8.87 -6.33 9.17
C TYR A 54 10.20 -5.58 9.09
N ALA A 55 10.90 -5.37 10.20
CA ALA A 55 12.20 -4.70 10.22
C ALA A 55 13.24 -5.47 9.40
N ASP A 56 13.32 -6.79 9.55
CA ASP A 56 14.26 -7.64 8.83
C ASP A 56 13.98 -7.65 7.32
N ALA A 57 12.69 -7.63 6.92
CA ALA A 57 12.30 -7.62 5.52
C ALA A 57 12.53 -6.26 4.85
N LEU A 58 12.35 -5.15 5.59
CA LEU A 58 12.35 -3.80 5.03
C LEU A 58 13.67 -3.06 5.22
N GLY A 59 14.48 -3.42 6.22
CA GLY A 59 15.80 -2.83 6.46
C GLY A 59 16.68 -2.79 5.21
N PRO A 60 16.77 -3.87 4.40
CA PRO A 60 17.52 -3.85 3.14
C PRO A 60 16.95 -2.93 2.04
N LEU A 61 15.71 -2.48 2.18
CA LEU A 61 15.01 -1.62 1.22
C LEU A 61 15.00 -0.14 1.63
N ALA A 62 15.51 0.17 2.83
CA ALA A 62 15.64 1.54 3.30
C ALA A 62 16.64 2.32 2.42
N GLN A 63 16.31 3.57 2.15
CA GLN A 63 17.17 4.55 1.50
C GLN A 63 18.32 4.95 2.45
N GLU A 64 19.32 5.66 1.90
CA GLU A 64 20.47 6.12 2.69
C GLU A 64 20.09 7.04 3.86
N ASP A 65 18.96 7.75 3.75
CA ASP A 65 18.42 8.62 4.81
C ASP A 65 17.55 7.88 5.84
N GLY A 66 17.40 6.55 5.71
CA GLY A 66 16.61 5.71 6.59
C GLY A 66 15.11 5.67 6.28
N THR A 67 14.67 6.29 5.19
CA THR A 67 13.27 6.21 4.72
C THR A 67 13.03 4.98 3.85
N LEU A 68 11.77 4.56 3.73
CA LEU A 68 11.28 3.52 2.85
C LEU A 68 10.43 4.18 1.75
N ARG A 69 10.76 3.90 0.50
CA ARG A 69 9.90 4.26 -0.64
C ARG A 69 8.89 3.15 -0.88
N VAL A 70 7.65 3.40 -0.49
CA VAL A 70 6.55 2.44 -0.56
C VAL A 70 5.58 2.86 -1.66
N PRO A 71 5.47 2.09 -2.77
CA PRO A 71 4.45 2.36 -3.77
C PRO A 71 3.07 1.97 -3.21
N TYR A 72 2.14 2.91 -3.23
CA TYR A 72 0.74 2.69 -2.90
C TYR A 72 -0.12 2.92 -4.14
N GLU A 73 -0.97 1.95 -4.45
CA GLU A 73 -1.88 2.01 -5.58
C GLU A 73 -3.29 2.34 -5.10
N THR A 74 -3.90 3.36 -5.70
CA THR A 74 -5.30 3.71 -5.51
C THR A 74 -6.08 3.33 -6.77
N VAL A 75 -7.16 2.58 -6.58
CA VAL A 75 -8.15 2.31 -7.63
C VAL A 75 -9.31 3.27 -7.45
N VAL A 76 -9.42 4.27 -8.32
CA VAL A 76 -10.51 5.24 -8.29
C VAL A 76 -11.62 4.75 -9.19
N THR A 77 -12.78 4.49 -8.60
CA THR A 77 -13.97 4.05 -9.35
C THR A 77 -15.00 5.16 -9.29
N SER A 78 -15.28 5.80 -10.42
CA SER A 78 -16.26 6.90 -10.51
C SER A 78 -17.49 6.46 -11.30
N ALA A 79 -18.68 6.74 -10.76
CA ALA A 79 -19.94 6.52 -11.45
C ALA A 79 -20.41 7.83 -12.08
N ARG A 80 -20.82 7.79 -13.35
CA ARG A 80 -21.40 8.95 -14.02
C ARG A 80 -22.89 9.01 -13.66
N PHE A 81 -23.30 10.04 -12.93
CA PHE A 81 -24.72 10.35 -12.70
C PHE A 81 -25.20 11.25 -13.85
N GLY A 82 -26.18 10.76 -14.60
CA GLY A 82 -26.86 11.48 -15.70
C GLY A 82 -28.14 12.15 -15.25
#